data_AF-A0A1R4HK29-F1
#
_entry.id   AF-A0A1R4HK29-F1
#
_cell.length_a   1.000
_cell.length_b   1.000
_cell.length_c   1.000
_cell.angle_alpha   90.00
_cell.angle_beta   90.00
_cell.angle_gamma   90.00
#
_symmetry.space_group_name_H-M   'P 1'
#
loop_
_entity.id
_entity.type
_entity.pdbx_description
1 polymer ?
#
loop_
_entity_poly.entity_id
_entity_poly.type
_entity_poly.pdbx_seq_one_letter_code
_entity_poly.pdbx_strand_id
1 'polypeptide(L)'
;MNMNFSEKNIETLHHFFRGGEGIGESLRANDISEILVDALKTVLYEKIQPQKVVSKAPDKTYYDNTSFWKDALSERHFPGAYICLEGFHLMEWLPFAPGRYFTERAEWSREYAMRRISADREEYLPDGKASMVQGGIGAIRLSEKAINGSTIYFLGASSTGISHQGVPIALPLEEYRKVIPVIKEYGGCQVKLIGTLQSLTEKMPSLHFDRNVPRYCFFAEEVVFQNPSPRNLLITTVAAMFSTHKTWRSRNYESTNLDKSWTFCSFSPASSSRSVNSAAEWLLDYAARYSNGEPTILTDFDEHYRVFPCSVEFPISDIVRGTIDWETLHVYERYYGNTYIETYIKENHLSGDQINVTGDNNNIVNRSIVQNAFNKVKAAHDEETAKALIRIAEEINISGNKEAAENFESFTDELSKAEPKKSLLKTLWQGTLVALPSLKALTDIVDKVATLIS
;
A
#
# COMPACT_ATOMS: atom_id res chain seq x y z
N MET A 1 10.12 -7.97 -29.34
CA MET A 1 11.19 -8.94 -29.66
C MET A 1 11.01 -10.16 -28.74
N ASN A 2 10.51 -11.30 -29.24
CA ASN A 2 10.23 -12.47 -28.40
C ASN A 2 11.55 -13.15 -27.98
N MET A 3 12.02 -12.90 -26.77
CA MET A 3 13.09 -13.70 -26.17
C MET A 3 12.54 -15.09 -25.84
N ASN A 4 12.93 -16.10 -26.63
CA ASN A 4 12.75 -17.50 -26.27
C ASN A 4 13.70 -17.82 -25.09
N PHE A 5 13.14 -18.05 -23.92
CA PHE A 5 13.89 -18.40 -22.72
C PHE A 5 14.19 -19.91 -22.71
N SER A 6 15.42 -20.30 -23.05
CA SER A 6 15.93 -21.66 -22.82
C SER A 6 16.60 -21.74 -21.43
N GLU A 7 16.77 -22.95 -20.88
CA GLU A 7 17.34 -23.19 -19.54
C GLU A 7 18.72 -22.52 -19.30
N LYS A 8 19.52 -22.30 -20.35
CA LYS A 8 20.78 -21.55 -20.25
C LYS A 8 20.62 -20.06 -19.96
N ASN A 9 19.44 -19.47 -20.17
CA ASN A 9 19.19 -18.03 -19.97
C ASN A 9 18.89 -17.67 -18.50
N ILE A 10 18.55 -18.63 -17.65
CA ILE A 10 18.15 -18.36 -16.25
C ILE A 10 19.38 -18.06 -15.38
N GLU A 11 20.48 -18.79 -15.56
CA GLU A 11 21.76 -18.47 -14.90
C GLU A 11 22.35 -17.14 -15.39
N THR A 12 22.25 -16.82 -16.67
CA THR A 12 22.64 -15.51 -17.21
C THR A 12 21.76 -14.39 -16.67
N LEU A 13 20.45 -14.62 -16.53
CA LEU A 13 19.53 -13.69 -15.85
C LEU A 13 20.01 -13.41 -14.42
N HIS A 14 20.41 -14.41 -13.63
CA HIS A 14 20.96 -14.19 -12.29
C HIS A 14 22.24 -13.33 -12.26
N HIS A 15 23.06 -13.37 -13.32
CA HIS A 15 24.28 -12.56 -13.45
C HIS A 15 24.02 -11.10 -13.85
N PHE A 16 23.03 -10.82 -14.70
CA PHE A 16 22.71 -9.45 -15.19
C PHE A 16 22.09 -8.49 -14.15
N PHE A 17 21.97 -8.88 -12.88
CA PHE A 17 21.24 -8.12 -11.87
C PHE A 17 22.08 -7.55 -10.72
N ARG A 18 23.42 -7.72 -10.74
CA ARG A 18 24.30 -7.43 -9.58
C ARG A 18 25.35 -6.36 -9.86
N GLY A 19 25.67 -5.54 -8.85
CA GLY A 19 26.17 -4.18 -9.07
C GLY A 19 27.58 -3.77 -9.43
N GLY A 20 27.74 -2.49 -9.84
CA GLY A 20 28.70 -1.72 -10.65
C GLY A 20 28.99 -0.34 -10.09
N GLU A 21 30.00 0.33 -10.62
CA GLU A 21 30.40 1.67 -10.18
C GLU A 21 30.21 2.67 -11.32
N GLY A 22 29.12 3.45 -11.21
CA GLY A 22 28.91 4.66 -11.97
C GLY A 22 28.32 5.75 -11.08
N ILE A 23 28.39 7.00 -11.49
CA ILE A 23 27.63 8.05 -10.80
C ILE A 23 26.19 7.94 -11.31
N GLY A 24 25.29 7.39 -10.50
CA GLY A 24 23.86 7.38 -10.81
C GLY A 24 23.28 8.80 -10.75
N GLU A 25 22.44 9.14 -11.72
CA GLU A 25 21.66 10.37 -11.66
C GLU A 25 20.53 10.21 -10.61
N SER A 26 20.29 11.27 -9.83
CA SER A 26 19.05 11.37 -9.03
C SER A 26 17.83 11.30 -9.94
N LEU A 27 16.76 10.68 -9.45
CA LEU A 27 15.53 10.52 -10.21
C LEU A 27 14.84 11.85 -10.45
N ARG A 28 13.99 11.88 -11.48
CA ARG A 28 13.11 13.03 -11.66
C ARG A 28 12.07 13.02 -10.57
N ALA A 29 11.69 14.21 -10.14
CA ALA A 29 10.70 14.42 -9.11
C ALA A 29 9.38 13.65 -9.37
N ASN A 30 8.93 13.62 -10.63
CA ASN A 30 7.74 12.88 -11.04
C ASN A 30 7.87 11.37 -10.81
N ASP A 31 9.04 10.80 -11.08
CA ASP A 31 9.29 9.35 -10.96
C ASP A 31 9.21 8.88 -9.51
N ILE A 32 9.68 9.72 -8.57
CA ILE A 32 9.59 9.46 -7.12
C ILE A 32 8.13 9.49 -6.69
N SER A 33 7.39 10.51 -7.15
CA SER A 33 5.98 10.66 -6.81
C SER A 33 5.12 9.52 -7.36
N GLU A 34 5.34 9.06 -8.60
CA GLU A 34 4.57 7.95 -9.21
C GLU A 34 4.64 6.67 -8.37
N ILE A 35 5.80 6.38 -7.79
CA ILE A 35 6.01 5.14 -7.05
C ILE A 35 5.62 5.26 -5.58
N LEU A 36 5.85 6.41 -4.93
CA LEU A 36 5.25 6.64 -3.62
C LEU A 36 3.73 6.48 -3.71
N VAL A 37 3.13 7.00 -4.79
CA VAL A 37 1.71 6.80 -5.10
C VAL A 37 1.37 5.31 -5.31
N ASP A 38 2.22 4.51 -5.94
CA ASP A 38 2.02 3.05 -6.03
C ASP A 38 2.10 2.33 -4.69
N ALA A 39 3.04 2.73 -3.83
CA ALA A 39 3.15 2.20 -2.47
C ALA A 39 1.88 2.55 -1.67
N LEU A 40 1.44 3.81 -1.70
CA LEU A 40 0.21 4.25 -1.04
C LEU A 40 -1.05 3.52 -1.53
N LYS A 41 -1.09 3.09 -2.79
CA LYS A 41 -2.22 2.30 -3.34
C LYS A 41 -2.32 0.90 -2.76
N THR A 42 -1.30 0.38 -2.06
CA THR A 42 -1.41 -0.91 -1.38
C THR A 42 -2.56 -0.93 -0.36
N VAL A 43 -2.93 0.23 0.20
CA VAL A 43 -4.12 0.39 1.06
C VAL A 43 -5.43 0.00 0.36
N LEU A 44 -5.49 0.04 -0.98
CA LEU A 44 -6.69 -0.31 -1.73
C LEU A 44 -7.08 -1.77 -1.56
N TYR A 45 -6.11 -2.65 -1.26
CA TYR A 45 -6.37 -4.05 -0.97
C TYR A 45 -7.19 -4.26 0.31
N GLU A 46 -7.13 -3.33 1.27
CA GLU A 46 -7.96 -3.38 2.48
C GLU A 46 -9.40 -2.94 2.23
N LYS A 47 -9.64 -2.14 1.19
CA LYS A 47 -10.96 -1.53 0.91
C LYS A 47 -11.87 -2.41 0.05
N ILE A 48 -11.41 -3.60 -0.35
CA ILE A 48 -12.13 -4.45 -1.27
C ILE A 48 -13.38 -5.04 -0.61
N GLN A 49 -14.43 -5.29 -1.37
CA GLN A 49 -15.64 -5.95 -0.89
C GLN A 49 -15.93 -7.19 -1.74
N PRO A 50 -15.78 -8.40 -1.16
CA PRO A 50 -16.17 -9.62 -1.84
C PRO A 50 -17.63 -9.54 -2.28
N GLN A 51 -17.87 -9.70 -3.57
CA GLN A 51 -19.22 -9.85 -4.09
C GLN A 51 -19.51 -11.34 -4.16
N LYS A 52 -20.63 -11.75 -3.59
CA LYS A 52 -21.06 -13.15 -3.61
C LYS A 52 -21.70 -13.42 -4.97
N VAL A 53 -21.00 -14.11 -5.86
CA VAL A 53 -21.51 -14.45 -7.19
C VAL A 53 -22.11 -15.86 -7.20
N VAL A 54 -23.17 -16.02 -7.96
CA VAL A 54 -23.89 -17.28 -8.15
C VAL A 54 -23.21 -18.04 -9.29
N SER A 55 -22.79 -19.27 -9.01
CA SER A 55 -22.19 -20.24 -9.95
C SER A 55 -22.70 -20.10 -11.39
N LYS A 56 -21.84 -19.62 -12.29
CA LYS A 56 -22.03 -19.57 -13.75
C LYS A 56 -20.81 -20.16 -14.46
N ALA A 57 -20.91 -20.40 -15.76
CA ALA A 57 -19.73 -20.69 -16.58
C ALA A 57 -18.84 -19.43 -16.69
N PRO A 58 -17.50 -19.56 -16.76
CA PRO A 58 -16.61 -18.42 -16.98
C PRO A 58 -16.96 -17.67 -18.27
N ASP A 59 -17.05 -16.34 -18.18
CA ASP A 59 -17.14 -15.43 -19.33
C ASP A 59 -15.91 -15.57 -20.23
N LYS A 60 -14.74 -15.84 -19.62
CA LYS A 60 -13.49 -16.06 -20.34
C LYS A 60 -12.49 -16.92 -19.56
N THR A 61 -11.72 -17.71 -20.31
CA THR A 61 -10.56 -18.45 -19.79
C THR A 61 -9.28 -17.87 -20.36
N TYR A 62 -8.29 -17.65 -19.50
CA TYR A 62 -6.95 -17.23 -19.86
C TYR A 62 -5.94 -18.32 -19.53
N TYR A 63 -4.95 -18.45 -20.41
CA TYR A 63 -3.83 -19.38 -20.26
C TYR A 63 -2.48 -18.64 -20.13
N ASP A 64 -2.47 -17.33 -20.34
CA ASP A 64 -1.26 -16.53 -20.30
C ASP A 64 -1.50 -15.08 -19.84
N ASN A 65 -0.49 -14.49 -19.21
CA ASN A 65 -0.51 -13.12 -18.70
C ASN A 65 -0.79 -12.10 -19.82
N THR A 66 -0.23 -12.31 -21.01
CA THR A 66 -0.32 -11.35 -22.13
C THR A 66 -1.77 -11.23 -22.61
N SER A 67 -2.47 -12.34 -22.80
CA SER A 67 -3.88 -12.36 -23.19
C SER A 67 -4.76 -11.70 -22.14
N PHE A 68 -4.52 -11.97 -20.85
CA PHE A 68 -5.25 -11.33 -19.74
C PHE A 68 -5.06 -9.81 -19.74
N TRP A 69 -3.81 -9.34 -19.75
CA TRP A 69 -3.52 -7.91 -19.67
C TRP A 69 -3.86 -7.17 -20.95
N LYS A 70 -3.77 -7.80 -22.12
CA LYS A 70 -4.24 -7.22 -23.38
C LYS A 70 -5.74 -6.92 -23.32
N ASP A 71 -6.55 -7.81 -22.74
CA ASP A 71 -7.97 -7.56 -22.55
C ASP A 71 -8.24 -6.47 -21.52
N ALA A 72 -7.50 -6.47 -20.41
CA ALA A 72 -7.57 -5.43 -19.39
C ALA A 72 -7.29 -4.04 -19.98
N LEU A 73 -6.15 -3.89 -20.65
CA LEU A 73 -5.68 -2.63 -21.24
C LEU A 73 -6.54 -2.15 -22.41
N SER A 74 -7.31 -3.06 -23.03
CA SER A 74 -8.25 -2.73 -24.12
C SER A 74 -9.69 -2.53 -23.62
N GLU A 75 -9.91 -2.40 -22.31
CA GLU A 75 -11.24 -2.23 -21.70
C GLU A 75 -12.23 -3.34 -22.06
N ARG A 76 -11.74 -4.55 -22.35
CA ARG A 76 -12.58 -5.73 -22.62
C ARG A 76 -12.97 -6.49 -21.35
N HIS A 77 -12.35 -6.15 -20.23
CA HIS A 77 -12.77 -6.56 -18.90
C HIS A 77 -13.77 -5.58 -18.32
N PHE A 78 -14.64 -6.09 -17.45
CA PHE A 78 -15.57 -5.28 -16.67
C PHE A 78 -15.58 -5.76 -15.20
N PRO A 79 -15.85 -4.87 -14.22
CA PRO A 79 -16.03 -5.28 -12.83
C PRO A 79 -17.15 -6.32 -12.71
N GLY A 80 -16.87 -7.42 -12.01
CA GLY A 80 -17.76 -8.57 -11.88
C GLY A 80 -17.63 -9.64 -12.97
N ALA A 81 -16.75 -9.45 -13.96
CA ALA A 81 -16.47 -10.49 -14.96
C ALA A 81 -16.03 -11.78 -14.28
N TYR A 82 -16.68 -12.89 -14.61
CA TYR A 82 -16.39 -14.21 -14.06
C TYR A 82 -15.40 -14.93 -14.97
N ILE A 83 -14.17 -15.13 -14.51
CA ILE A 83 -13.08 -15.58 -15.37
C ILE A 83 -12.32 -16.77 -14.77
N CYS A 84 -11.64 -17.51 -15.64
CA CYS A 84 -10.80 -18.65 -15.29
C CYS A 84 -9.35 -18.37 -15.69
N LEU A 85 -8.41 -18.54 -14.76
CA LEU A 85 -6.97 -18.54 -15.04
C LEU A 85 -6.47 -19.98 -14.96
N GLU A 86 -6.05 -20.57 -16.07
CA GLU A 86 -5.69 -22.00 -16.14
C GLU A 86 -4.19 -22.19 -16.40
N GLY A 87 -3.53 -22.99 -15.57
CA GLY A 87 -2.10 -23.28 -15.67
C GLY A 87 -1.19 -22.17 -15.12
N PHE A 88 -1.73 -21.26 -14.32
CA PHE A 88 -0.96 -20.14 -13.75
C PHE A 88 -0.16 -20.60 -12.52
N HIS A 89 1.02 -20.02 -12.32
CA HIS A 89 1.82 -20.20 -11.11
C HIS A 89 1.36 -19.22 -10.04
N LEU A 90 0.78 -19.75 -8.95
CA LEU A 90 0.40 -18.99 -7.77
C LEU A 90 1.57 -18.89 -6.79
N MET A 91 1.85 -17.68 -6.31
CA MET A 91 2.98 -17.33 -5.43
C MET A 91 2.52 -16.33 -4.35
N GLU A 92 3.23 -16.24 -3.22
CA GLU A 92 2.95 -15.21 -2.18
C GLU A 92 3.30 -13.78 -2.65
N TRP A 93 4.00 -13.65 -3.77
CA TRP A 93 4.47 -12.37 -4.30
C TRP A 93 3.55 -11.90 -5.43
N LEU A 94 3.01 -10.70 -5.29
CA LEU A 94 2.16 -10.05 -6.28
C LEU A 94 2.87 -8.87 -6.95
N PRO A 95 2.49 -8.47 -8.17
CA PRO A 95 3.09 -7.31 -8.83
C PRO A 95 2.89 -6.04 -8.01
N PHE A 96 3.95 -5.24 -7.88
CA PHE A 96 3.88 -3.92 -7.23
C PHE A 96 3.06 -2.92 -8.05
N ALA A 97 3.21 -2.97 -9.37
CA ALA A 97 2.42 -2.19 -10.34
C ALA A 97 1.74 -3.12 -11.35
N PRO A 98 0.62 -3.78 -10.97
CA PRO A 98 -0.08 -4.74 -11.82
C PRO A 98 -0.41 -4.17 -13.20
N GLY A 99 -0.14 -4.94 -14.25
CA GLY A 99 -0.44 -4.56 -15.64
C GLY A 99 0.55 -3.60 -16.29
N ARG A 100 1.33 -2.83 -15.51
CA ARG A 100 2.31 -1.86 -16.06
C ARG A 100 3.30 -2.52 -17.02
N TYR A 101 3.79 -3.71 -16.67
CA TYR A 101 4.74 -4.48 -17.49
C TYR A 101 4.29 -4.64 -18.95
N PHE A 102 2.99 -4.71 -19.20
CA PHE A 102 2.38 -4.97 -20.52
C PHE A 102 2.05 -3.70 -21.30
N THR A 103 2.45 -2.52 -20.82
CA THR A 103 2.28 -1.26 -21.54
C THR A 103 3.45 -0.99 -22.48
N GLU A 104 3.19 -0.30 -23.60
CA GLU A 104 4.23 0.11 -24.56
C GLU A 104 5.28 1.02 -23.90
N ARG A 105 4.85 1.95 -23.05
CA ARG A 105 5.77 2.82 -22.27
C ARG A 105 6.71 1.99 -21.39
N ALA A 106 6.20 0.94 -20.75
CA ALA A 106 7.02 0.08 -19.92
C ALA A 106 8.01 -0.75 -20.75
N GLU A 107 7.60 -1.23 -21.93
CA GLU A 107 8.51 -1.89 -22.87
C GLU A 107 9.68 -0.98 -23.26
N TRP A 108 9.41 0.25 -23.69
CA TRP A 108 10.47 1.23 -23.99
C TRP A 108 11.36 1.55 -22.80
N SER A 109 10.79 1.60 -21.59
CA SER A 109 11.57 1.85 -20.36
C SER A 109 12.56 0.71 -20.09
N ARG A 110 12.14 -0.55 -20.27
CA ARG A 110 13.03 -1.71 -20.16
C ARG A 110 14.09 -1.74 -21.25
N GLU A 111 13.75 -1.40 -22.50
CA GLU A 111 14.72 -1.30 -23.60
C GLU A 111 15.75 -0.20 -23.35
N TYR A 112 15.32 0.95 -22.82
CA TYR A 112 16.22 2.03 -22.43
C TYR A 112 17.19 1.59 -21.33
N ALA A 113 16.69 0.87 -20.32
CA ALA A 113 17.49 0.35 -19.22
C ALA A 113 18.66 -0.52 -19.71
N MET A 114 18.46 -1.33 -20.76
CA MET A 114 19.51 -2.21 -21.32
C MET A 114 20.74 -1.45 -21.82
N ARG A 115 20.62 -0.13 -22.08
CA ARG A 115 21.73 0.75 -22.48
C ARG A 115 22.46 1.38 -21.30
N ARG A 116 21.95 1.18 -20.08
CA ARG A 116 22.45 1.77 -18.83
C ARG A 116 23.09 0.71 -17.96
N ILE A 117 23.99 -0.07 -18.56
CA ILE A 117 24.72 -1.14 -17.88
C ILE A 117 26.16 -0.70 -17.64
N SER A 118 26.67 -0.85 -16.42
CA SER A 118 28.07 -0.66 -16.06
C SER A 118 28.90 -1.79 -16.67
N ALA A 119 29.90 -1.43 -17.48
CA ALA A 119 30.74 -2.39 -18.20
C ALA A 119 31.72 -3.14 -17.28
N ASP A 120 32.04 -2.57 -16.11
CA ASP A 120 33.00 -3.11 -15.15
C ASP A 120 32.41 -4.19 -14.24
N ARG A 121 31.10 -4.17 -13.97
CA ARG A 121 30.46 -5.17 -13.09
C ARG A 121 29.19 -5.80 -13.64
N GLU A 122 28.88 -5.56 -14.91
CA GLU A 122 27.77 -6.19 -15.63
C GLU A 122 26.40 -5.93 -14.99
N GLU A 123 26.18 -4.69 -14.58
CA GLU A 123 24.98 -4.30 -13.82
C GLU A 123 24.21 -3.15 -14.41
N TYR A 124 22.95 -2.97 -14.01
CA TYR A 124 22.27 -1.70 -14.26
C TYR A 124 22.76 -0.58 -13.33
N LEU A 125 23.16 0.53 -13.94
CA LEU A 125 23.33 1.82 -13.25
C LEU A 125 22.00 2.26 -12.62
N PRO A 126 22.00 3.19 -11.64
CA PRO A 126 20.78 3.53 -10.92
C PRO A 126 19.65 4.07 -11.80
N ASP A 127 19.96 4.79 -12.88
CA ASP A 127 19.00 5.23 -13.89
C ASP A 127 18.46 4.07 -14.75
N GLY A 128 19.29 3.06 -15.02
CA GLY A 128 18.88 1.78 -15.59
C GLY A 128 17.95 0.99 -14.67
N LYS A 129 18.28 0.88 -13.38
CA LYS A 129 17.43 0.26 -12.36
C LYS A 129 16.08 0.97 -12.27
N ALA A 130 16.09 2.31 -12.28
CA ALA A 130 14.89 3.12 -12.31
C ALA A 130 13.99 2.81 -13.51
N SER A 131 14.59 2.79 -14.70
CA SER A 131 13.88 2.52 -15.95
C SER A 131 13.28 1.11 -15.97
N MET A 132 13.93 0.13 -15.34
CA MET A 132 13.36 -1.21 -15.16
C MET A 132 12.14 -1.19 -14.23
N VAL A 133 12.21 -0.50 -13.08
CA VAL A 133 11.08 -0.40 -12.14
C VAL A 133 9.89 0.33 -12.78
N GLN A 134 10.16 1.43 -13.49
CA GLN A 134 9.17 2.11 -14.33
C GLN A 134 8.65 1.23 -15.47
N GLY A 135 9.46 0.26 -15.90
CA GLY A 135 9.07 -0.83 -16.79
C GLY A 135 8.16 -1.88 -16.16
N GLY A 136 7.63 -1.66 -14.96
CA GLY A 136 6.75 -2.61 -14.26
C GLY A 136 7.50 -3.77 -13.60
N ILE A 137 8.82 -3.64 -13.38
CA ILE A 137 9.59 -4.62 -12.62
C ILE A 137 9.45 -4.32 -11.12
N GLY A 138 8.95 -5.28 -10.36
CA GLY A 138 8.79 -5.15 -8.92
C GLY A 138 7.59 -5.94 -8.42
N ALA A 139 7.78 -6.55 -7.26
CA ALA A 139 6.77 -7.32 -6.56
C ALA A 139 6.84 -7.02 -5.07
N ILE A 140 5.71 -7.21 -4.42
CA ILE A 140 5.54 -7.06 -2.98
C ILE A 140 4.88 -8.30 -2.41
N ARG A 141 4.99 -8.47 -1.09
CA ARG A 141 4.24 -9.46 -0.34
C ARG A 141 3.38 -8.75 0.70
N LEU A 142 2.10 -9.10 0.74
CA LEU A 142 1.13 -8.52 1.67
C LEU A 142 0.68 -9.58 2.69
N SER A 143 0.38 -9.13 3.90
CA SER A 143 -0.21 -9.95 4.95
C SER A 143 -1.72 -10.11 4.72
N GLU A 144 -2.32 -11.05 5.44
CA GLU A 144 -3.76 -11.27 5.40
C GLU A 144 -4.55 -10.04 5.88
N LYS A 145 -5.76 -9.89 5.35
CA LYS A 145 -6.69 -8.80 5.69
C LYS A 145 -8.02 -9.36 6.16
N ALA A 146 -8.58 -8.73 7.18
CA ALA A 146 -9.94 -9.00 7.61
C ALA A 146 -10.91 -8.14 6.80
N ILE A 147 -11.61 -8.75 5.85
CA ILE A 147 -12.53 -8.07 4.93
C ILE A 147 -13.93 -8.67 5.11
N ASN A 148 -14.91 -7.85 5.52
CA ASN A 148 -16.28 -8.29 5.79
C ASN A 148 -16.37 -9.53 6.70
N GLY A 149 -15.53 -9.59 7.74
CA GLY A 149 -15.46 -10.71 8.68
C GLY A 149 -14.79 -11.98 8.14
N SER A 150 -14.25 -11.95 6.92
CA SER A 150 -13.48 -13.05 6.32
C SER A 150 -12.00 -12.69 6.24
N THR A 151 -11.12 -13.66 6.53
CA THR A 151 -9.68 -13.50 6.31
C THR A 151 -9.35 -13.77 4.84
N ILE A 152 -8.78 -12.77 4.17
CA ILE A 152 -8.37 -12.80 2.77
C ILE A 152 -6.85 -12.70 2.69
N TYR A 153 -6.23 -13.55 1.88
CA TYR A 153 -4.81 -13.53 1.57
C TYR A 153 -4.59 -12.96 0.17
N PHE A 154 -3.52 -12.18 -0.01
CA PHE A 154 -3.17 -11.59 -1.30
C PHE A 154 -1.95 -12.29 -1.90
N LEU A 155 -2.11 -12.80 -3.12
CA LEU A 155 -1.12 -13.58 -3.84
C LEU A 155 -0.95 -13.04 -5.27
N GLY A 156 0.07 -13.51 -5.99
CA GLY A 156 0.22 -13.27 -7.42
C GLY A 156 0.08 -14.55 -8.23
N ALA A 157 -0.69 -14.51 -9.32
CA ALA A 157 -0.74 -15.59 -10.31
C ALA A 157 -0.03 -15.16 -11.59
N SER A 158 0.94 -15.95 -12.06
CA SER A 158 1.69 -15.64 -13.28
C SER A 158 1.82 -16.87 -14.16
N SER A 159 1.46 -16.77 -15.43
CA SER A 159 1.62 -17.87 -16.39
C SER A 159 3.08 -18.19 -16.72
N THR A 160 4.01 -17.29 -16.39
CA THR A 160 5.45 -17.43 -16.68
C THR A 160 6.28 -17.76 -15.44
N GLY A 161 5.66 -17.78 -14.25
CA GLY A 161 6.38 -17.93 -12.98
C GLY A 161 7.11 -16.66 -12.51
N ILE A 162 6.98 -15.54 -13.24
CA ILE A 162 7.59 -14.25 -12.90
C ILE A 162 6.58 -13.38 -12.15
N SER A 163 6.85 -13.01 -10.90
CA SER A 163 5.87 -12.38 -10.00
C SER A 163 5.35 -11.04 -10.50
N HIS A 164 6.21 -10.16 -11.00
CA HIS A 164 5.85 -8.81 -11.45
C HIS A 164 5.07 -8.78 -12.77
N GLN A 165 4.94 -9.91 -13.47
CA GLN A 165 4.11 -10.07 -14.67
C GLN A 165 2.70 -10.58 -14.37
N GLY A 166 2.45 -10.97 -13.12
CA GLY A 166 1.25 -11.68 -12.74
C GLY A 166 -0.01 -10.82 -12.62
N VAL A 167 -1.06 -11.46 -12.12
CA VAL A 167 -2.36 -10.90 -11.76
C VAL A 167 -2.48 -10.96 -10.22
N PRO A 168 -2.85 -9.86 -9.54
CA PRO A 168 -3.14 -9.89 -8.11
C PRO A 168 -4.37 -10.76 -7.81
N ILE A 169 -4.22 -11.70 -6.88
CA ILE A 169 -5.24 -12.65 -6.45
C ILE A 169 -5.62 -12.36 -5.00
N ALA A 170 -6.91 -12.19 -4.73
CA ALA A 170 -7.49 -12.24 -3.40
C ALA A 170 -8.04 -13.65 -3.15
N LEU A 171 -7.59 -14.28 -2.07
CA LEU A 171 -7.84 -15.68 -1.78
C LEU A 171 -8.47 -15.84 -0.38
N PRO A 172 -9.70 -16.37 -0.27
CA PRO A 172 -10.28 -16.70 1.03
C PRO A 172 -9.43 -17.73 1.78
N LEU A 173 -9.45 -17.68 3.11
CA LEU A 173 -8.68 -18.59 3.99
C LEU A 173 -8.83 -20.08 3.61
N GLU A 174 -10.04 -20.53 3.30
CA GLU A 174 -10.28 -21.94 2.96
C GLU A 174 -9.62 -22.36 1.64
N GLU A 175 -9.56 -21.47 0.65
CA GLU A 175 -8.86 -21.71 -0.60
C GLU A 175 -7.34 -21.60 -0.43
N TYR A 176 -6.88 -20.64 0.38
CA TYR A 176 -5.46 -20.45 0.71
C TYR A 176 -4.85 -21.69 1.38
N ARG A 177 -5.58 -22.32 2.31
CA ARG A 177 -5.16 -23.54 2.99
C ARG A 177 -4.86 -24.70 2.02
N LYS A 178 -5.51 -24.75 0.85
CA LYS A 178 -5.28 -25.80 -0.15
C LYS A 178 -3.91 -25.71 -0.81
N VAL A 179 -3.35 -24.51 -0.92
CA VAL A 179 -2.14 -24.25 -1.71
C VAL A 179 -0.93 -23.86 -0.87
N ILE A 180 -1.13 -23.24 0.30
CA ILE A 180 -0.02 -22.68 1.06
C ILE A 180 1.07 -23.68 1.47
N PRO A 181 0.80 -24.96 1.83
CA PRO A 181 1.87 -25.90 2.15
C PRO A 181 2.83 -26.09 0.98
N VAL A 182 2.29 -26.23 -0.23
CA VAL A 182 3.07 -26.39 -1.47
C VAL A 182 3.81 -25.09 -1.80
N ILE A 183 3.16 -23.93 -1.65
CA ILE A 183 3.80 -22.64 -1.90
C ILE A 183 4.98 -22.42 -0.93
N LYS A 184 4.85 -22.78 0.36
CA LYS A 184 5.95 -22.66 1.32
C LYS A 184 7.12 -23.61 1.00
N GLU A 185 6.84 -24.80 0.49
CA GLU A 185 7.87 -25.79 0.19
C GLU A 185 8.58 -25.53 -1.16
N TYR A 186 7.83 -25.12 -2.17
CA TYR A 186 8.30 -25.00 -3.56
C TYR A 186 8.33 -23.58 -4.10
N GLY A 187 7.93 -22.58 -3.31
CA GLY A 187 7.84 -21.17 -3.70
C GLY A 187 6.57 -20.81 -4.48
N GLY A 188 5.86 -21.80 -5.02
CA GLY A 188 4.63 -21.63 -5.77
C GLY A 188 4.06 -22.95 -6.29
N CYS A 189 2.86 -22.90 -6.84
CA CYS A 189 2.20 -24.05 -7.47
C CYS A 189 1.42 -23.66 -8.72
N GLN A 190 1.31 -24.58 -9.68
CA GLN A 190 0.39 -24.45 -10.80
C GLN A 190 -1.03 -24.72 -10.35
N VAL A 191 -1.93 -23.84 -10.77
CA VAL A 191 -3.34 -23.87 -10.37
C VAL A 191 -4.25 -23.54 -11.55
N LYS A 192 -5.49 -23.99 -11.42
CA LYS A 192 -6.63 -23.39 -12.08
C LYS A 192 -7.39 -22.55 -11.05
N LEU A 193 -7.57 -21.27 -11.33
CA LEU A 193 -8.31 -20.31 -10.51
C LEU A 193 -9.61 -19.96 -11.21
N ILE A 194 -10.72 -19.99 -10.49
CA ILE A 194 -12.02 -19.55 -10.98
C ILE A 194 -12.55 -18.50 -10.02
N GLY A 195 -13.07 -17.39 -10.55
CA GLY A 195 -13.49 -16.30 -9.70
C GLY A 195 -13.89 -15.05 -10.46
N THR A 196 -13.99 -13.94 -9.73
CA THR A 196 -14.49 -12.67 -10.26
C THR A 196 -13.42 -11.61 -10.30
N LEU A 197 -13.44 -10.80 -11.36
CA LEU A 197 -12.58 -9.63 -11.46
C LEU A 197 -13.23 -8.44 -10.74
N GLN A 198 -12.53 -7.82 -9.80
CA GLN A 198 -13.01 -6.61 -9.13
C GLN A 198 -12.11 -5.42 -9.42
N SER A 199 -12.71 -4.25 -9.59
CA SER A 199 -11.98 -2.98 -9.69
C SER A 199 -11.62 -2.47 -8.31
N LEU A 200 -10.35 -2.08 -8.13
CA LEU A 200 -9.86 -1.47 -6.89
C LEU A 200 -10.18 0.04 -6.79
N THR A 201 -10.72 0.65 -7.86
CA THR A 201 -10.87 2.12 -7.97
C THR A 201 -12.28 2.65 -7.80
N GLU A 202 -13.33 1.82 -7.74
CA GLU A 202 -14.73 2.29 -7.73
C GLU A 202 -15.10 3.19 -6.53
N LYS A 203 -14.30 3.18 -5.46
CA LYS A 203 -14.56 3.94 -4.22
C LYS A 203 -13.67 5.15 -4.01
N MET A 204 -12.75 5.43 -4.92
CA MET A 204 -11.84 6.58 -4.81
C MET A 204 -12.19 7.58 -5.93
N PRO A 205 -11.99 8.89 -5.71
CA PRO A 205 -12.04 9.86 -6.80
C PRO A 205 -11.11 9.40 -7.94
N SER A 206 -11.45 9.77 -9.18
CA SER A 206 -10.71 9.37 -10.38
C SER A 206 -9.26 9.86 -10.31
N LEU A 207 -8.34 9.00 -9.87
CA LEU A 207 -6.92 9.35 -9.73
C LEU A 207 -6.24 9.15 -11.09
N HIS A 208 -5.77 10.25 -11.66
CA HIS A 208 -5.41 10.41 -13.07
C HIS A 208 -3.99 9.97 -13.47
N PHE A 209 -3.39 8.96 -12.83
CA PHE A 209 -2.00 8.57 -13.13
C PHE A 209 -1.84 7.05 -13.29
N ASP A 210 -1.18 6.68 -14.40
CA ASP A 210 -1.37 5.45 -15.21
C ASP A 210 -2.80 5.30 -15.75
N ARG A 211 -3.35 6.35 -16.40
CA ARG A 211 -4.73 6.39 -16.97
C ARG A 211 -5.14 5.13 -17.74
N ASN A 212 -4.17 4.39 -18.28
CA ASN A 212 -4.43 3.30 -19.21
C ASN A 212 -4.35 1.90 -18.56
N VAL A 213 -3.92 1.79 -17.30
CA VAL A 213 -3.82 0.48 -16.63
C VAL A 213 -4.95 0.33 -15.62
N PRO A 214 -5.98 -0.49 -15.91
CA PRO A 214 -7.05 -0.73 -14.96
C PRO A 214 -6.53 -1.51 -13.76
N ARG A 215 -7.00 -1.14 -12.58
CA ARG A 215 -6.60 -1.78 -11.33
C ARG A 215 -7.58 -2.86 -10.97
N TYR A 216 -7.26 -4.06 -11.41
CA TYR A 216 -8.04 -5.23 -11.07
C TYR A 216 -7.38 -6.09 -9.99
N CYS A 217 -8.22 -6.71 -9.17
CA CYS A 217 -7.85 -7.84 -8.33
C CYS A 217 -8.81 -8.98 -8.64
N PHE A 218 -8.25 -10.18 -8.85
CA PHE A 218 -9.02 -11.40 -9.08
C PHE A 218 -9.41 -12.02 -7.75
N PHE A 219 -10.70 -12.10 -7.46
CA PHE A 219 -11.25 -12.78 -6.29
C PHE A 219 -11.47 -14.23 -6.62
N ALA A 220 -10.54 -15.09 -6.19
CA ALA A 220 -10.69 -16.52 -6.45
C ALA A 220 -11.74 -17.10 -5.51
N GLU A 221 -12.73 -17.73 -6.12
CA GLU A 221 -13.79 -18.46 -5.43
C GLU A 221 -13.45 -19.95 -5.34
N GLU A 222 -12.70 -20.45 -6.31
CA GLU A 222 -12.20 -21.82 -6.36
C GLU A 222 -10.75 -21.86 -6.80
N VAL A 223 -9.95 -22.65 -6.07
CA VAL A 223 -8.59 -23.00 -6.44
C VAL A 223 -8.49 -24.51 -6.63
N VAL A 224 -8.11 -24.92 -7.84
CA VAL A 224 -7.79 -26.30 -8.15
C VAL A 224 -6.27 -26.41 -8.29
N PHE A 225 -5.64 -27.03 -7.30
CA PHE A 225 -4.23 -27.39 -7.37
C PHE A 225 -3.99 -28.38 -8.52
N GLN A 226 -2.97 -28.10 -9.33
CA GLN A 226 -2.56 -28.99 -10.43
C GLN A 226 -1.24 -29.67 -10.10
N ASN A 227 -0.16 -28.90 -9.93
CA ASN A 227 1.19 -29.41 -9.68
C ASN A 227 2.02 -28.41 -8.86
N PRO A 228 3.08 -28.85 -8.15
CA PRO A 228 4.09 -27.93 -7.65
C PRO A 228 4.79 -27.22 -8.81
N SER A 229 5.17 -25.96 -8.63
CA SER A 229 5.92 -25.24 -9.66
C SER A 229 7.38 -25.74 -9.69
N PRO A 230 8.00 -25.87 -10.88
CA PRO A 230 9.43 -26.13 -10.97
C PRO A 230 10.23 -25.00 -10.29
N ARG A 231 11.15 -25.34 -9.39
CA ARG A 231 11.90 -24.36 -8.57
C ARG A 231 12.72 -23.36 -9.39
N ASN A 232 13.21 -23.78 -10.55
CA ASN A 232 14.00 -22.98 -11.49
C ASN A 232 13.15 -22.05 -12.36
N LEU A 233 11.83 -22.23 -12.39
CA LEU A 233 10.93 -21.41 -13.21
C LEU A 233 10.46 -20.15 -12.46
N LEU A 234 10.41 -20.21 -11.13
CA LEU A 234 9.86 -19.12 -10.33
C LEU A 234 10.91 -18.03 -10.08
N ILE A 235 10.55 -16.79 -10.43
CA ILE A 235 11.38 -15.60 -10.21
C ILE A 235 10.54 -14.52 -9.56
N THR A 236 11.04 -14.00 -8.45
CA THR A 236 10.51 -12.81 -7.79
C THR A 236 11.52 -11.69 -7.88
N THR A 237 11.07 -10.50 -8.27
CA THR A 237 11.91 -9.30 -8.31
C THR A 237 11.35 -8.26 -7.36
N VAL A 238 12.12 -7.89 -6.35
CA VAL A 238 11.76 -6.82 -5.40
C VAL A 238 12.55 -5.56 -5.73
N ALA A 239 11.95 -4.40 -5.49
CA ALA A 239 12.56 -3.11 -5.75
C ALA A 239 12.54 -2.25 -4.47
N ALA A 240 13.53 -1.38 -4.33
CA ALA A 240 13.60 -0.42 -3.24
C ALA A 240 14.14 0.91 -3.76
N MET A 241 13.63 2.00 -3.19
CA MET A 241 14.22 3.33 -3.37
C MET A 241 15.12 3.65 -2.20
N PHE A 242 16.20 4.37 -2.46
CA PHE A 242 17.14 4.81 -1.44
C PHE A 242 17.54 6.28 -1.62
N SER A 243 17.91 6.94 -0.54
CA SER A 243 18.40 8.33 -0.55
C SER A 243 19.72 8.47 -1.30
N THR A 244 19.89 9.57 -2.04
CA THR A 244 21.16 9.92 -2.69
C THR A 244 21.51 11.38 -2.47
N HIS A 245 22.77 11.67 -2.17
CA HIS A 245 23.25 13.03 -1.88
C HIS A 245 23.78 13.78 -3.12
N LYS A 246 23.57 13.28 -4.35
CA LYS A 246 24.09 13.92 -5.56
C LYS A 246 23.02 14.13 -6.63
N THR A 247 22.69 15.40 -6.89
CA THR A 247 22.08 15.83 -8.16
C THR A 247 23.16 16.38 -9.10
N TRP A 248 23.32 15.81 -10.29
CA TRP A 248 24.15 16.43 -11.33
C TRP A 248 23.55 17.75 -11.86
N ARG A 249 22.25 17.99 -11.63
CA ARG A 249 21.50 19.08 -12.26
C ARG A 249 21.76 20.49 -11.74
N SER A 250 22.57 20.70 -10.71
CA SER A 250 22.91 22.08 -10.33
C SER A 250 24.12 22.13 -9.41
N ARG A 251 25.16 22.86 -9.84
CA ARG A 251 26.25 23.29 -8.94
C ARG A 251 25.77 24.23 -7.82
N ASN A 252 24.50 24.64 -7.84
CA ASN A 252 23.91 25.64 -6.95
C ASN A 252 22.65 25.15 -6.20
N TYR A 253 22.33 23.85 -6.21
CA TYR A 253 21.21 23.30 -5.44
C TYR A 253 21.77 22.36 -4.38
N GLU A 254 21.46 22.63 -3.11
CA GLU A 254 21.79 21.72 -2.02
C GLU A 254 21.00 20.43 -2.24
N SER A 255 21.68 19.29 -2.24
CA SER A 255 21.02 17.99 -2.29
C SER A 255 20.07 17.88 -1.11
N THR A 256 18.82 17.55 -1.36
CA THR A 256 17.85 17.34 -0.28
C THR A 256 17.77 15.86 0.05
N ASN A 257 17.36 15.50 1.27
CA ASN A 257 17.08 14.10 1.62
C ASN A 257 15.94 13.48 0.77
N LEU A 258 15.27 14.28 -0.08
CA LEU A 258 14.22 13.86 -1.00
C LEU A 258 14.78 13.35 -2.33
N ASP A 259 16.07 13.57 -2.62
CA ASP A 259 16.72 12.96 -3.77
C ASP A 259 16.81 11.44 -3.56
N LYS A 260 16.15 10.69 -4.44
CA LYS A 260 16.11 9.23 -4.37
C LYS A 260 16.68 8.60 -5.63
N SER A 261 17.10 7.35 -5.50
CA SER A 261 17.51 6.49 -6.61
C SER A 261 16.93 5.08 -6.43
N TRP A 262 17.13 4.23 -7.44
CA TRP A 262 16.49 2.91 -7.53
C TRP A 262 17.46 1.75 -7.44
N THR A 263 17.01 0.68 -6.81
CA THR A 263 17.61 -0.63 -6.93
C THR A 263 16.53 -1.72 -6.98
N PHE A 264 16.87 -2.87 -7.55
CA PHE A 264 16.01 -4.05 -7.56
C PHE A 264 16.85 -5.32 -7.58
N CYS A 265 16.32 -6.39 -7.01
CA CYS A 265 16.97 -7.69 -6.89
C CYS A 265 15.98 -8.80 -7.25
N SER A 266 16.45 -9.78 -8.03
CA SER A 266 15.68 -10.98 -8.37
C SER A 266 16.16 -12.18 -7.57
N PHE A 267 15.23 -12.98 -7.04
CA PHE A 267 15.50 -14.21 -6.31
C PHE A 267 14.42 -15.27 -6.60
N SER A 268 14.72 -16.53 -6.31
CA SER A 268 13.73 -17.61 -6.40
C SER A 268 12.91 -17.65 -5.11
N PRO A 269 11.56 -17.57 -5.17
CA PRO A 269 10.70 -17.65 -3.99
C PRO A 269 10.67 -19.06 -3.38
N ALA A 270 11.20 -20.07 -4.07
CA ALA A 270 11.30 -21.47 -3.60
C ALA A 270 12.35 -21.68 -2.51
N SER A 271 13.19 -20.66 -2.27
CA SER A 271 14.24 -20.69 -1.27
C SER A 271 13.69 -20.09 0.02
N SER A 272 13.87 -20.78 1.16
CA SER A 272 13.51 -20.34 2.52
C SER A 272 13.80 -18.85 2.76
N SER A 273 13.24 -18.24 3.83
CA SER A 273 13.42 -16.83 4.25
C SER A 273 14.83 -16.22 4.05
N ARG A 274 15.89 -17.03 4.09
CA ARG A 274 17.24 -16.67 3.64
C ARG A 274 17.29 -15.94 2.28
N SER A 275 16.47 -16.30 1.31
CA SER A 275 16.47 -15.68 -0.03
C SER A 275 16.01 -14.23 -0.01
N VAL A 276 14.98 -13.93 0.79
CA VAL A 276 14.45 -12.59 0.99
C VAL A 276 15.47 -11.73 1.72
N ASN A 277 16.10 -12.26 2.77
CA ASN A 277 17.15 -11.56 3.51
C ASN A 277 18.37 -11.28 2.62
N SER A 278 18.82 -12.26 1.82
CA SER A 278 19.91 -12.04 0.87
C SER A 278 19.55 -11.02 -0.22
N ALA A 279 18.29 -10.95 -0.63
CA ALA A 279 17.84 -9.89 -1.54
C ALA A 279 17.89 -8.51 -0.86
N ALA A 280 17.43 -8.40 0.39
CA ALA A 280 17.51 -7.16 1.16
C ALA A 280 18.95 -6.70 1.42
N GLU A 281 19.84 -7.63 1.80
CA GLU A 281 21.28 -7.39 1.94
C GLU A 281 21.89 -6.86 0.64
N TRP A 282 21.57 -7.49 -0.50
CA TRP A 282 22.05 -7.05 -1.80
C TRP A 282 21.52 -5.66 -2.17
N LEU A 283 20.25 -5.36 -1.89
CA LEU A 283 19.65 -4.04 -2.15
C LEU A 283 20.33 -2.96 -1.31
N LEU A 284 20.65 -3.23 -0.04
CA LEU A 284 21.35 -2.30 0.83
C LEU A 284 22.80 -2.07 0.42
N ASP A 285 23.51 -3.13 0.07
CA ASP A 285 24.86 -3.06 -0.46
C ASP A 285 24.91 -2.21 -1.74
N TYR A 286 23.93 -2.37 -2.64
CA TYR A 286 23.74 -1.47 -3.77
C TYR A 286 23.50 -0.03 -3.31
N ALA A 287 22.52 0.20 -2.44
CA ALA A 287 22.17 1.54 -2.00
C ALA A 287 23.36 2.26 -1.33
N ALA A 288 24.17 1.55 -0.54
CA ALA A 288 25.37 2.08 0.11
C ALA A 288 26.42 2.55 -0.92
N ARG A 289 26.63 1.81 -2.01
CA ARG A 289 27.55 2.22 -3.08
C ARG A 289 27.15 3.53 -3.75
N TYR A 290 25.85 3.76 -3.92
CA TYR A 290 25.33 4.86 -4.74
C TYR A 290 24.77 6.04 -3.95
N SER A 291 24.58 5.92 -2.63
CA SER A 291 24.05 6.98 -1.76
C SER A 291 25.09 8.03 -1.35
N ASN A 292 26.40 7.70 -1.39
CA ASN A 292 27.48 8.50 -0.79
C ASN A 292 27.26 8.76 0.72
N GLY A 293 26.66 7.81 1.44
CA GLY A 293 26.32 7.94 2.86
C GLY A 293 25.67 6.66 3.39
N GLU A 294 25.04 6.75 4.56
CA GLU A 294 24.17 5.68 5.03
C GLU A 294 22.84 5.73 4.26
N PRO A 295 22.48 4.67 3.50
CA PRO A 295 21.28 4.70 2.68
C PRO A 295 20.03 4.64 3.56
N THR A 296 19.13 5.61 3.38
CA THR A 296 17.77 5.54 3.92
C THR A 296 16.85 4.97 2.84
N ILE A 297 16.05 3.97 3.20
CA ILE A 297 15.11 3.32 2.26
C ILE A 297 13.77 4.05 2.32
N LEU A 298 13.15 4.32 1.16
CA LEU A 298 11.83 4.97 1.14
C LEU A 298 10.71 4.02 1.55
N THR A 299 10.68 2.81 0.98
CA THR A 299 9.65 1.79 1.23
C THR A 299 10.27 0.40 1.17
N ASP A 300 9.77 -0.52 1.99
CA ASP A 300 10.09 -1.94 1.89
C ASP A 300 9.16 -2.65 0.88
N PHE A 301 9.23 -3.97 0.82
CA PHE A 301 8.51 -4.80 -0.16
C PHE A 301 7.81 -6.01 0.46
N ASP A 302 7.77 -6.10 1.80
CA ASP A 302 7.28 -7.28 2.52
C ASP A 302 6.55 -6.86 3.79
N GLU A 303 5.24 -7.03 3.81
CA GLU A 303 4.42 -6.65 4.96
C GLU A 303 4.63 -7.59 6.17
N HIS A 304 5.04 -8.85 5.94
CA HIS A 304 5.18 -9.82 7.04
C HIS A 304 6.40 -9.57 7.91
N TYR A 305 7.48 -9.03 7.33
CA TYR A 305 8.77 -8.89 8.02
C TYR A 305 9.42 -7.56 7.68
N ARG A 306 10.03 -6.93 8.68
CA ARG A 306 10.98 -5.85 8.44
C ARG A 306 12.29 -6.45 7.92
N VAL A 307 12.44 -6.41 6.60
CA VAL A 307 13.57 -7.03 5.89
C VAL A 307 14.85 -6.19 5.93
N PHE A 308 14.72 -4.87 6.11
CA PHE A 308 15.86 -3.95 6.18
C PHE A 308 16.26 -3.68 7.63
N PRO A 309 17.56 -3.81 7.99
CA PRO A 309 18.06 -3.38 9.29
C PRO A 309 18.17 -1.87 9.49
N CYS A 310 18.05 -1.06 8.42
CA CYS A 310 18.12 0.40 8.50
C CYS A 310 16.71 1.05 8.58
N SER A 311 16.68 2.38 8.70
CA SER A 311 15.42 3.13 8.69
C SER A 311 14.73 3.06 7.32
N VAL A 312 13.43 2.79 7.35
CA VAL A 312 12.53 2.82 6.19
C VAL A 312 11.52 3.96 6.44
N GLU A 313 11.45 4.95 5.53
CA GLU A 313 10.62 6.15 5.70
C GLU A 313 9.11 5.85 5.69
N PHE A 314 8.67 5.00 4.77
CA PHE A 314 7.29 4.55 4.60
C PHE A 314 7.23 3.03 4.43
N PRO A 315 7.36 2.25 5.52
CA PRO A 315 7.19 0.80 5.45
C PRO A 315 5.82 0.44 4.86
N ILE A 316 5.73 -0.59 4.02
CA ILE A 316 4.44 -1.05 3.45
C ILE A 316 3.48 -1.41 4.57
N SER A 317 3.97 -2.03 5.64
CA SER A 317 3.14 -2.34 6.81
C SER A 317 2.50 -1.11 7.43
N ASP A 318 3.18 0.03 7.46
CA ASP A 318 2.66 1.28 8.00
C ASP A 318 1.71 1.96 7.00
N ILE A 319 2.05 1.94 5.71
CA ILE A 319 1.19 2.43 4.61
C ILE A 319 -0.17 1.72 4.62
N VAL A 320 -0.12 0.40 4.67
CA VAL A 320 -1.30 -0.43 4.58
C VAL A 320 -2.17 -0.25 5.83
N ARG A 321 -1.58 -0.12 7.03
CA ARG A 321 -2.30 0.14 8.28
C ARG A 321 -2.78 1.59 8.44
N GLY A 322 -2.35 2.50 7.58
CA GLY A 322 -2.60 3.93 7.72
C GLY A 322 -1.85 4.59 8.89
N THR A 323 -0.76 3.99 9.37
CA THR A 323 0.08 4.47 10.48
C THR A 323 1.32 5.22 9.99
N ILE A 324 1.24 5.85 8.81
CA ILE A 324 2.40 6.49 8.18
C ILE A 324 2.82 7.77 8.90
N ASP A 325 4.10 8.13 8.76
CA ASP A 325 4.59 9.44 9.17
C ASP A 325 4.03 10.54 8.24
N TRP A 326 2.93 11.15 8.69
CA TRP A 326 2.25 12.22 7.96
C TRP A 326 3.11 13.46 7.79
N GLU A 327 3.96 13.80 8.77
CA GLU A 327 4.82 14.98 8.68
C GLU A 327 5.82 14.82 7.54
N THR A 328 6.47 13.65 7.48
CA THR A 328 7.34 13.31 6.36
C THR A 328 6.55 13.25 5.05
N LEU A 329 5.35 12.66 5.00
CA LEU A 329 4.54 12.64 3.78
C LEU A 329 4.14 14.06 3.29
N HIS A 330 3.88 15.00 4.20
CA HIS A 330 3.61 16.40 3.86
C HIS A 330 4.84 17.10 3.26
N VAL A 331 6.05 16.71 3.64
CA VAL A 331 7.28 17.21 2.99
C VAL A 331 7.32 16.76 1.52
N TYR A 332 6.99 15.49 1.27
CA TYR A 332 6.86 14.95 -0.10
C TYR A 332 5.76 15.66 -0.89
N GLU A 333 4.58 15.87 -0.28
CA GLU A 333 3.46 16.58 -0.91
C GLU A 333 3.88 17.98 -1.36
N ARG A 334 4.48 18.78 -0.47
CA ARG A 334 4.90 20.16 -0.78
C ARG A 334 5.99 20.22 -1.83
N TYR A 335 6.93 19.28 -1.78
CA TYR A 335 8.06 19.27 -2.69
C TYR A 335 7.68 18.81 -4.10
N TYR A 336 6.83 17.79 -4.22
CA TYR A 336 6.43 17.22 -5.51
C TYR A 336 5.14 17.81 -6.09
N GLY A 337 4.31 18.46 -5.28
CA GLY A 337 3.01 19.01 -5.69
C GLY A 337 2.06 17.93 -6.23
N ASN A 338 2.15 16.70 -5.72
CA ASN A 338 1.42 15.57 -6.27
C ASN A 338 -0.01 15.50 -5.70
N THR A 339 -0.99 15.64 -6.58
CA THR A 339 -2.42 15.66 -6.22
C THR A 339 -2.92 14.33 -5.62
N TYR A 340 -2.29 13.19 -5.93
CA TYR A 340 -2.62 11.93 -5.26
C TYR A 340 -2.17 11.96 -3.81
N ILE A 341 -0.93 12.40 -3.54
CA ILE A 341 -0.43 12.48 -2.15
C ILE A 341 -1.33 13.42 -1.35
N GLU A 342 -1.67 14.57 -1.91
CA GLU A 342 -2.63 15.51 -1.32
C GLU A 342 -3.99 14.85 -1.05
N THR A 343 -4.54 14.10 -2.01
CA THR A 343 -5.83 13.41 -1.87
C THR A 343 -5.76 12.30 -0.82
N TYR A 344 -4.69 11.50 -0.85
CA TYR A 344 -4.44 10.44 0.11
C TYR A 344 -4.32 11.01 1.53
N ILE A 345 -3.61 12.12 1.71
CA ILE A 345 -3.57 12.86 2.96
C ILE A 345 -4.98 13.29 3.33
N LYS A 346 -5.72 14.00 2.47
CA LYS A 346 -7.08 14.45 2.80
C LYS A 346 -8.01 13.30 3.22
N GLU A 347 -7.93 12.14 2.58
CA GLU A 347 -8.81 11.00 2.86
C GLU A 347 -8.38 10.20 4.10
N ASN A 348 -7.07 10.01 4.30
CA ASN A 348 -6.54 9.10 5.31
C ASN A 348 -5.93 9.85 6.53
N HIS A 349 -5.40 11.07 6.36
CA HIS A 349 -4.92 11.94 7.45
C HIS A 349 -6.07 12.58 8.23
N LEU A 350 -7.18 12.96 7.56
CA LEU A 350 -8.38 13.46 8.25
C LEU A 350 -9.16 12.34 8.98
N SER A 351 -8.77 11.08 8.76
CA SER A 351 -9.42 9.90 9.37
C SER A 351 -8.54 9.19 10.41
N GLY A 352 -7.35 9.71 10.76
CA GLY A 352 -6.42 8.99 11.64
C GLY A 352 -5.34 9.85 12.28
N ASP A 353 -5.71 10.62 13.31
CA ASP A 353 -4.78 10.89 14.42
C ASP A 353 -4.49 9.54 15.12
N GLN A 354 -3.57 8.75 14.58
CA GLN A 354 -3.00 7.61 15.31
C GLN A 354 -1.73 8.06 16.03
N ILE A 355 -1.92 8.49 17.28
CA ILE A 355 -0.83 8.66 18.24
C ILE A 355 -0.43 7.27 18.73
N ASN A 356 0.81 6.85 18.46
CA ASN A 356 1.41 5.69 19.11
C ASN A 356 1.54 5.96 20.61
N VAL A 357 0.79 5.21 21.42
CA VAL A 357 0.94 5.21 22.87
C VAL A 357 1.42 3.84 23.32
N THR A 358 2.68 3.76 23.72
CA THR A 358 3.23 2.60 24.42
C THR A 358 3.01 2.80 25.91
N GLY A 359 2.13 1.98 26.51
CA GLY A 359 1.87 1.94 27.97
C GLY A 359 0.39 1.68 28.32
N ASP A 360 0.13 0.69 29.16
CA ASP A 360 -1.20 0.13 29.49
C ASP A 360 -2.18 1.06 30.27
N ASN A 361 -2.09 2.39 30.17
CA ASN A 361 -2.94 3.28 30.99
C ASN A 361 -3.22 4.71 30.46
N ASN A 362 -3.04 4.96 29.17
CA ASN A 362 -3.32 6.29 28.60
C ASN A 362 -4.69 6.31 27.89
N ASN A 363 -5.52 7.32 28.20
CA ASN A 363 -6.84 7.55 27.60
C ASN A 363 -6.78 8.83 26.73
N ILE A 364 -7.28 8.76 25.49
CA ILE A 364 -7.23 9.86 24.52
C ILE A 364 -8.62 10.08 23.91
N VAL A 365 -9.18 11.29 24.08
CA VAL A 365 -10.33 11.81 23.35
C VAL A 365 -9.87 12.30 21.97
N ASN A 366 -10.52 11.82 20.91
CA ASN A 366 -10.17 12.13 19.52
C ASN A 366 -10.34 13.62 19.19
N ARG A 367 -9.22 14.33 19.00
CA ARG A 367 -9.19 15.78 18.79
C ARG A 367 -9.82 16.20 17.46
N SER A 368 -9.79 15.35 16.43
CA SER A 368 -10.37 15.67 15.12
C SER A 368 -11.91 15.65 15.16
N ILE A 369 -12.53 14.73 15.93
CA ILE A 369 -13.98 14.68 16.15
C ILE A 369 -14.44 15.90 16.95
N VAL A 370 -13.69 16.24 18.00
CA VAL A 370 -13.96 17.46 18.79
C VAL A 370 -13.81 18.71 17.92
N GLN A 371 -12.81 18.76 17.02
CA GLN A 371 -12.60 19.89 16.13
C GLN A 371 -13.69 20.02 15.04
N ASN A 372 -14.21 18.90 14.52
CA ASN A 372 -15.32 18.91 13.56
C ASN A 372 -16.63 19.36 14.21
N ALA A 373 -16.93 18.86 15.42
CA ALA A 373 -18.05 19.33 16.22
C ALA A 373 -17.89 20.82 16.57
N PHE A 374 -16.68 21.25 16.95
CA PHE A 374 -16.34 22.65 17.21
C PHE A 374 -16.63 23.55 16.01
N ASN A 375 -16.16 23.18 14.81
CA ASN A 375 -16.35 23.97 13.59
C ASN A 375 -17.84 24.09 13.25
N LYS A 376 -18.61 23.03 13.44
CA LYS A 376 -20.04 23.02 13.16
C LYS A 376 -20.85 23.80 14.18
N VAL A 377 -20.56 23.63 15.47
CA VAL A 377 -21.21 24.38 16.55
C VAL A 377 -20.87 25.87 16.43
N LYS A 378 -19.63 26.22 16.10
CA LYS A 378 -19.24 27.61 15.83
C LYS A 378 -20.00 28.23 14.66
N ALA A 379 -20.38 27.43 13.66
CA ALA A 379 -21.13 27.90 12.50
C ALA A 379 -22.64 27.99 12.75
N ALA A 380 -23.20 27.08 13.55
CA ALA A 380 -24.65 27.01 13.84
C ALA A 380 -25.08 27.76 15.12
N HIS A 381 -24.14 28.00 16.03
CA HIS A 381 -24.32 28.67 17.31
C HIS A 381 -23.21 29.74 17.48
N ASP A 382 -22.71 29.93 18.70
CA ASP A 382 -21.66 30.90 19.01
C ASP A 382 -20.32 30.21 19.34
N GLU A 383 -19.25 30.97 19.19
CA GLU A 383 -17.87 30.50 19.41
C GLU A 383 -17.59 30.11 20.88
N GLU A 384 -18.32 30.69 21.83
CA GLU A 384 -18.18 30.40 23.26
C GLU A 384 -18.79 29.04 23.64
N THR A 385 -19.84 28.61 22.93
CA THR A 385 -20.42 27.26 23.02
C THR A 385 -19.53 26.21 22.37
N ALA A 386 -18.85 26.54 21.26
CA ALA A 386 -17.89 25.64 20.62
C ALA A 386 -16.65 25.39 21.51
N LYS A 387 -16.09 26.44 22.12
CA LYS A 387 -14.93 26.32 23.04
C LYS A 387 -15.23 25.47 24.28
N ALA A 388 -16.47 25.41 24.72
CA ALA A 388 -16.89 24.56 25.84
C ALA A 388 -16.64 23.06 25.56
N LEU A 389 -16.82 22.61 24.32
CA LEU A 389 -16.59 21.20 23.92
C LEU A 389 -15.11 20.80 24.02
N ILE A 390 -14.20 21.70 23.66
CA ILE A 390 -12.75 21.45 23.78
C ILE A 390 -12.35 21.32 25.25
N ARG A 391 -12.88 22.20 26.11
CA ARG A 391 -12.54 22.20 27.54
C ARG A 391 -13.08 20.97 28.29
N ILE A 392 -14.21 20.40 27.84
CA ILE A 392 -14.71 19.12 28.36
C ILE A 392 -13.84 17.96 27.88
N ALA A 393 -13.39 17.97 26.62
CA ALA A 393 -12.47 16.96 26.10
C ALA A 393 -11.15 16.93 26.88
N GLU A 394 -10.63 18.10 27.24
CA GLU A 394 -9.40 18.25 28.03
C GLU A 394 -9.57 17.68 29.45
N GLU A 395 -10.68 17.99 30.13
CA GLU A 395 -10.93 17.51 31.49
C GLU A 395 -11.14 15.98 31.54
N ILE A 396 -11.81 15.43 30.53
CA ILE A 396 -11.97 13.97 30.38
C ILE A 396 -10.60 13.31 30.17
N ASN A 397 -9.74 13.89 29.33
CA ASN A 397 -8.37 13.40 29.12
C ASN A 397 -7.53 13.46 30.41
N ILE A 398 -7.60 14.56 31.17
CA ILE A 398 -6.90 14.70 32.46
C ILE A 398 -7.35 13.64 33.47
N SER A 399 -8.64 13.32 33.46
CA SER A 399 -9.22 12.36 34.41
C SER A 399 -8.86 10.89 34.13
N GLY A 400 -8.48 10.56 32.88
CA GLY A 400 -8.27 9.18 32.46
C GLY A 400 -9.53 8.29 32.56
N ASN A 401 -10.73 8.86 32.54
CA ASN A 401 -11.97 8.11 32.68
C ASN A 401 -12.46 7.61 31.31
N LYS A 402 -12.23 6.32 31.03
CA LYS A 402 -12.56 5.67 29.75
C LYS A 402 -14.04 5.78 29.37
N GLU A 403 -14.94 5.56 30.32
CA GLU A 403 -16.38 5.58 30.08
C GLU A 403 -16.87 7.01 29.75
N ALA A 404 -16.27 8.02 30.37
CA ALA A 404 -16.57 9.41 30.04
C ALA A 404 -16.04 9.81 28.65
N ALA A 405 -14.86 9.31 28.26
CA ALA A 405 -14.31 9.51 26.92
C ALA A 405 -15.19 8.90 25.83
N GLU A 406 -15.60 7.62 25.95
CA GLU A 406 -16.48 6.94 24.99
C GLU A 406 -17.85 7.65 24.85
N ASN A 407 -18.44 8.09 25.97
CA ASN A 407 -19.72 8.81 25.96
C ASN A 407 -19.58 10.21 25.32
N PHE A 408 -18.47 10.91 25.57
CA PHE A 408 -18.25 12.26 25.04
C PHE A 408 -17.84 12.28 23.57
N GLU A 409 -17.07 11.29 23.12
CA GLU A 409 -16.77 11.09 21.70
C GLU A 409 -18.07 10.82 20.91
N SER A 410 -18.94 9.97 21.47
CA SER A 410 -20.29 9.72 20.92
C SER A 410 -21.15 10.99 20.88
N PHE A 411 -21.04 11.84 21.91
CA PHE A 411 -21.76 13.11 21.97
C PHE A 411 -21.30 14.08 20.87
N THR A 412 -19.98 14.25 20.71
CA THR A 412 -19.40 15.13 19.69
C THR A 412 -19.62 14.64 18.26
N ASP A 413 -19.60 13.33 18.02
CA ASP A 413 -19.96 12.73 16.73
C ASP A 413 -21.41 13.08 16.33
N GLU A 414 -22.38 12.88 17.22
CA GLU A 414 -23.79 13.17 16.95
C GLU A 414 -24.03 14.68 16.70
N LEU A 415 -23.29 15.55 17.40
CA LEU A 415 -23.30 17.01 17.21
C LEU A 415 -22.79 17.44 15.85
N SER A 416 -21.88 16.68 15.24
CA SER A 416 -21.32 16.97 13.92
C SER A 416 -22.30 16.65 12.77
N LYS A 417 -23.45 16.00 13.05
CA LYS A 417 -24.47 15.62 12.05
C LYS A 417 -25.34 16.81 11.61
N ALA A 418 -25.91 16.74 10.40
CA ALA A 418 -26.67 17.84 9.79
C ALA A 418 -27.97 18.20 10.54
N GLU A 419 -28.67 17.19 11.05
CA GLU A 419 -29.84 17.34 11.92
C GLU A 419 -29.66 16.41 13.15
N PRO A 420 -28.95 16.86 14.19
CA PRO A 420 -28.67 16.05 15.37
C PRO A 420 -29.94 15.65 16.15
N LYS A 421 -30.01 14.42 16.66
CA LYS A 421 -31.15 13.94 17.46
C LYS A 421 -31.02 14.36 18.91
N LYS A 422 -31.77 15.38 19.29
CA LYS A 422 -31.75 15.97 20.63
C LYS A 422 -31.93 14.96 21.77
N SER A 423 -32.86 14.02 21.66
CA SER A 423 -33.09 13.00 22.69
C SER A 423 -31.89 12.07 22.92
N LEU A 424 -31.12 11.79 21.87
CA LEU A 424 -29.92 10.97 21.94
C LEU A 424 -28.73 11.75 22.49
N LEU A 425 -28.48 12.97 22.00
CA LEU A 425 -27.45 13.84 22.54
C LEU A 425 -27.61 14.06 24.05
N LYS A 426 -28.87 14.20 24.48
CA LYS A 426 -29.22 14.30 25.90
C LYS A 426 -28.88 13.04 26.69
N THR A 427 -29.04 11.86 26.09
CA THR A 427 -28.72 10.58 26.74
C THR A 427 -27.21 10.39 26.86
N LEU A 428 -26.46 10.64 25.79
CA LEU A 428 -24.98 10.52 25.77
C LEU A 428 -24.32 11.51 26.72
N TRP A 429 -24.78 12.75 26.73
CA TRP A 429 -24.29 13.77 27.65
C TRP A 429 -24.52 13.40 29.13
N GLN A 430 -25.68 12.81 29.44
CA GLN A 430 -25.95 12.30 30.78
C GLN A 430 -25.05 11.10 31.13
N GLY A 431 -24.78 10.20 30.17
CA GLY A 431 -23.78 9.14 30.33
C GLY A 431 -22.41 9.68 30.70
N THR A 432 -21.92 10.70 29.98
CA THR A 432 -20.64 11.36 30.28
C THR A 432 -20.60 11.94 31.70
N LEU A 433 -21.68 12.59 32.14
CA LEU A 433 -21.77 13.19 33.49
C LEU A 433 -21.94 12.15 34.61
N VAL A 434 -22.48 10.97 34.31
CA VAL A 434 -22.56 9.84 35.25
C VAL A 434 -21.19 9.19 35.39
N ALA A 435 -20.50 8.96 34.28
CA ALA A 435 -19.17 8.38 34.25
C ALA A 435 -18.11 9.29 34.88
N LEU A 436 -18.21 10.61 34.69
CA LEU A 436 -17.27 11.59 35.25
C LEU A 436 -18.01 12.73 35.99
N PRO A 437 -18.39 12.51 37.27
CA PRO A 437 -19.18 13.47 38.04
C PRO A 437 -18.51 14.83 38.27
N SER A 438 -17.17 14.91 38.21
CA SER A 438 -16.41 16.16 38.37
C SER A 438 -16.80 17.22 37.34
N LEU A 439 -17.27 16.83 36.15
CA LEU A 439 -17.77 17.75 35.13
C LEU A 439 -18.96 18.59 35.62
N LYS A 440 -19.75 18.11 36.62
CA LYS A 440 -20.89 18.85 37.17
C LYS A 440 -20.47 20.11 37.96
N ALA A 441 -19.22 20.19 38.41
CA ALA A 441 -18.70 21.38 39.09
C ALA A 441 -18.42 22.53 38.11
N LEU A 442 -18.38 22.25 36.79
CA LEU A 442 -18.18 23.23 35.72
C LEU A 442 -19.52 23.83 35.27
N THR A 443 -20.23 24.48 36.19
CA THR A 443 -21.63 24.96 36.00
C THR A 443 -21.81 25.74 34.70
N ASP A 444 -20.92 26.68 34.43
CA ASP A 444 -21.02 27.58 33.27
C ASP A 444 -20.79 26.86 31.92
N ILE A 445 -20.09 25.73 31.94
CA ILE A 445 -19.77 24.90 30.75
C ILE A 445 -20.91 23.92 30.49
N VAL A 446 -21.45 23.30 31.55
CA VAL A 446 -22.58 22.36 31.46
C VAL A 446 -23.83 23.06 30.92
N ASP A 447 -24.09 24.29 31.35
CA ASP A 447 -25.23 25.09 30.87
C ASP A 447 -25.13 25.40 29.38
N LYS A 448 -23.92 25.69 28.87
CA LYS A 448 -23.70 25.90 27.43
C LYS A 448 -23.96 24.64 26.62
N VAL A 449 -23.47 23.48 27.08
CA VAL A 449 -23.70 22.19 26.38
C VAL A 449 -25.17 21.76 26.44
N ALA A 450 -25.90 22.14 27.50
CA ALA A 450 -27.34 21.89 27.61
C ALA A 450 -28.14 22.57 26.48
N THR A 451 -27.70 23.73 25.97
CA THR A 451 -28.38 24.43 24.87
C THR A 451 -28.31 23.68 23.54
N LEU A 452 -27.31 22.81 23.37
CA LEU A 452 -27.13 21.98 22.17
C LEU A 452 -28.11 20.79 22.13
N ILE A 453 -28.71 20.45 23.28
CA ILE A 453 -29.55 19.26 23.47
C ILE A 453 -31.01 19.57 23.84
N SER A 454 -31.33 20.84 24.10
CA SER A 454 -32.68 21.41 24.19
C SER A 454 -33.19 21.80 22.81
#